data_AF-A0A6J4I680-F1
#
_entry.id   AF-A0A6J4I680-F1
#
_cell.length_a   1.000
_cell.length_b   1.000
_cell.length_c   1.000
_cell.angle_alpha   90.00
_cell.angle_beta   90.00
_cell.angle_gamma   90.00
#
_symmetry.space_group_name_H-M   'P 1'
#
loop_
_entity.id
_entity.type
_entity.pdbx_description
1 polymer ?
#
loop_
_entity_poly.entity_id
_entity_poly.type
_entity_poly.pdbx_seq_one_letter_code
_entity_poly.pdbx_strand_id
1 'polypeptide(L)'
;MTTAREVWRGWTHPATPEVAPLAPRGRRLLRTELVVVFAVTLGLSGVRSLVSLLDALASPVPLDQRQVAIDETLARDPWADLAAQLASSLGLVAWGALGLYLLVRAGAGPRTVGLDGSRPGRDALGAVGLAALIGIPGLALYLGARALGLNTTVIPSLLSEQWWTVPVLVVSACANAWAEEVLVVGYLLHGLRRLGVGENRALAISAVLRGSYHLYQGLGGGVGNLLMGLVFGRVWQRTGRLWPLVGAHALLDVVAFVGSALLRGALPFLPV
;
A
#
# COMPACT_ATOMS: atom_id res chain seq x y z
N MET A 1 23.75 -11.72 25.67
CA MET A 1 22.31 -11.42 25.71
C MET A 1 22.13 -10.01 25.20
N THR A 2 21.38 -9.79 24.12
CA THR A 2 21.10 -8.44 23.59
C THR A 2 20.31 -7.66 24.63
N THR A 3 20.75 -6.46 25.00
CA THR A 3 20.02 -5.66 25.99
C THR A 3 18.72 -5.11 25.39
N ALA A 4 17.70 -4.84 26.21
CA ALA A 4 16.46 -4.20 25.75
C ALA A 4 16.74 -2.86 25.02
N ARG A 5 17.79 -2.15 25.46
CA ARG A 5 18.28 -0.91 24.84
C ARG A 5 18.86 -1.14 23.44
N GLU A 6 19.58 -2.23 23.22
CA GLU A 6 20.10 -2.61 21.90
C GLU A 6 18.98 -3.01 20.94
N VAL A 7 17.99 -3.77 21.43
CA VAL A 7 16.80 -4.13 20.65
C VAL A 7 16.04 -2.87 20.22
N TRP A 8 15.80 -1.95 21.15
CA TRP A 8 15.13 -0.68 20.88
C TRP A 8 15.93 0.18 19.90
N ARG A 9 17.24 0.35 20.12
CA ARG A 9 18.12 1.09 19.20
C ARG A 9 18.13 0.51 17.80
N GLY A 10 18.13 -0.80 17.65
CA GLY A 10 18.02 -1.41 16.33
C GLY A 10 16.71 -1.02 15.64
N TRP A 11 15.61 -0.85 16.38
CA TRP A 11 14.30 -0.51 15.81
C TRP A 11 14.24 0.96 15.43
N THR A 12 14.82 1.86 16.21
CA THR A 12 14.77 3.31 15.92
C THR A 12 15.89 3.80 15.01
N HIS A 13 17.05 3.14 15.04
CA HIS A 13 18.23 3.45 14.24
C HIS A 13 18.83 2.16 13.68
N PRO A 14 18.15 1.49 12.74
CA PRO A 14 18.71 0.32 12.07
C PRO A 14 20.01 0.72 11.36
N ALA A 15 21.03 -0.14 11.47
CA ALA A 15 22.25 0.02 10.71
C ALA A 15 21.93 -0.06 9.22
N THR A 16 22.42 0.89 8.43
CA THR A 16 22.33 0.81 6.98
C THR A 16 23.19 -0.37 6.53
N PRO A 17 22.64 -1.37 5.82
CA PRO A 17 23.44 -2.46 5.26
C PRO A 17 24.57 -1.89 4.40
N GLU A 18 25.74 -2.50 4.46
CA GLU A 18 26.87 -2.08 3.63
C GLU A 18 26.56 -2.43 2.18
N VAL A 19 26.44 -1.40 1.34
CA VAL A 19 26.17 -1.53 -0.09
C VAL A 19 27.32 -0.90 -0.84
N ALA A 20 27.86 -1.62 -1.82
CA ALA A 20 28.88 -1.09 -2.72
C ALA A 20 28.43 0.27 -3.33
N PRO A 21 29.23 1.34 -3.16
CA PRO A 21 28.85 2.66 -3.63
C PRO A 21 28.71 2.67 -5.15
N LEU A 22 27.62 3.26 -5.63
CA LEU A 22 27.40 3.46 -7.06
C LEU A 22 28.30 4.59 -7.58
N ALA A 23 28.92 4.38 -8.75
CA ALA A 23 29.61 5.43 -9.50
C ALA A 23 28.65 6.61 -9.80
N PRO A 24 29.16 7.85 -10.01
CA PRO A 24 28.30 9.03 -10.21
C PRO A 24 27.24 8.89 -11.29
N ARG A 25 27.59 8.25 -12.42
CA ARG A 25 26.64 7.94 -13.51
C ARG A 25 25.54 6.97 -13.07
N GLY A 26 25.90 5.90 -12.34
CA GLY A 26 24.94 4.94 -11.80
C GLY A 26 23.97 5.57 -10.81
N ARG A 27 24.44 6.48 -9.94
CA ARG A 27 23.59 7.24 -9.02
C ARG A 27 22.58 8.12 -9.75
N ARG A 28 22.99 8.79 -10.83
CA ARG A 28 22.10 9.62 -11.65
C ARG A 28 21.05 8.77 -12.35
N LEU A 29 21.44 7.67 -12.98
CA LEU A 29 20.52 6.77 -13.66
C LEU A 29 19.48 6.18 -12.70
N LEU A 30 19.89 5.70 -11.52
CA LEU A 30 18.96 5.16 -10.54
C LEU A 30 17.98 6.23 -10.01
N ARG A 31 18.43 7.47 -9.80
CA ARG A 31 17.51 8.57 -9.45
C ARG A 31 16.48 8.81 -10.55
N THR A 32 16.90 8.88 -11.80
CA THR A 32 15.99 9.04 -12.94
C THR A 32 15.05 7.85 -13.04
N GLU A 33 15.54 6.63 -12.87
CA GLU A 33 14.73 5.41 -12.90
C GLU A 33 13.63 5.44 -11.83
N LEU A 34 13.98 5.74 -10.58
CA LEU A 34 12.99 5.88 -9.50
C LEU A 34 11.95 6.96 -9.82
N VAL A 35 12.39 8.14 -10.29
CA VAL A 35 11.47 9.23 -10.65
C VAL A 35 10.52 8.80 -11.77
N VAL A 36 11.02 8.19 -12.84
CA VAL A 36 10.20 7.76 -13.98
C VAL A 36 9.23 6.66 -13.56
N VAL A 37 9.69 5.63 -12.84
CA VAL A 37 8.84 4.53 -12.38
C VAL A 37 7.69 5.06 -11.52
N PHE A 38 7.97 5.93 -10.55
CA PHE A 38 6.91 6.48 -9.71
C PHE A 38 6.04 7.52 -10.43
N ALA A 39 6.58 8.26 -11.41
CA ALA A 39 5.81 9.18 -12.24
C ALA A 39 4.83 8.46 -13.18
N VAL A 40 5.05 7.18 -13.52
CA VAL A 40 4.10 6.39 -14.33
C VAL A 40 3.21 5.46 -13.49
N THR A 41 3.47 5.34 -12.18
CA THR A 41 2.73 4.46 -11.25
C THR A 41 2.12 5.23 -10.07
N LEU A 42 2.54 4.92 -8.85
CA LEU A 42 1.93 5.38 -7.60
C LEU A 42 2.24 6.86 -7.29
N GLY A 43 3.35 7.41 -7.78
CA GLY A 43 3.68 8.82 -7.58
C GLY A 43 2.71 9.76 -8.30
N LEU A 44 2.34 9.44 -9.55
CA LEU A 44 1.30 10.19 -10.27
C LEU A 44 -0.08 10.01 -9.64
N SER A 45 -0.38 8.82 -9.12
CA SER A 45 -1.58 8.56 -8.34
C SER A 45 -1.64 9.44 -7.08
N GLY A 46 -0.48 9.69 -6.45
CA GLY A 46 -0.31 10.66 -5.36
C GLY A 46 -0.65 12.10 -5.75
N VAL A 47 -0.14 12.57 -6.88
CA VAL A 47 -0.47 13.91 -7.39
C VAL A 47 -1.97 14.06 -7.66
N ARG A 48 -2.58 13.07 -8.33
CA ARG A 48 -4.03 13.07 -8.60
C ARG A 48 -4.85 13.04 -7.31
N SER A 49 -4.40 12.28 -6.32
CA SER A 49 -5.05 12.18 -5.01
C SER A 49 -5.01 13.49 -4.23
N LEU A 50 -3.87 14.20 -4.28
CA LEU A 50 -3.76 15.53 -3.68
C LEU A 50 -4.69 16.53 -4.36
N VAL A 51 -4.74 16.53 -5.69
CA VAL A 51 -5.67 17.39 -6.45
C VAL A 51 -7.12 17.09 -6.06
N SER A 52 -7.50 15.82 -5.97
CA SER A 52 -8.83 15.39 -5.54
C SER A 52 -9.18 15.89 -4.13
N LEU A 53 -8.24 15.80 -3.19
CA LEU A 53 -8.43 16.31 -1.83
C LEU A 53 -8.59 17.84 -1.81
N LEU A 54 -7.76 18.57 -2.54
CA LEU A 54 -7.84 20.03 -2.60
C LEU A 54 -9.16 20.51 -3.22
N ASP A 55 -9.62 19.85 -4.28
CA ASP A 55 -10.94 20.09 -4.86
C ASP A 55 -12.06 19.80 -3.85
N ALA A 56 -11.92 18.72 -3.07
CA ALA A 56 -12.89 18.40 -2.03
C ALA A 56 -12.97 19.46 -0.93
N LEU A 57 -11.82 20.01 -0.51
CA LEU A 57 -11.74 21.08 0.50
C LEU A 57 -12.22 22.43 -0.03
N ALA A 58 -12.11 22.70 -1.33
CA ALA A 58 -12.57 23.94 -1.95
C ALA A 58 -14.08 23.95 -2.22
N SER A 59 -14.74 22.80 -2.16
CA SER A 59 -16.15 22.66 -2.46
C SER A 59 -17.07 23.07 -1.31
N PRO A 60 -18.25 23.63 -1.60
CA PRO A 60 -19.25 23.93 -0.57
C PRO A 60 -19.91 22.68 0.03
N VAL A 61 -19.68 21.49 -0.54
CA VAL A 61 -20.22 20.22 0.00
C VAL A 61 -19.31 19.71 1.12
N PRO A 62 -19.82 19.55 2.37
CA PRO A 62 -19.06 19.00 3.49
C PRO A 62 -18.45 17.62 3.20
N LEU A 63 -17.28 17.33 3.79
CA LEU A 63 -16.55 16.07 3.55
C LEU A 63 -17.32 14.82 3.99
N ASP A 64 -18.12 14.91 5.05
CA ASP A 64 -18.95 13.82 5.56
C ASP A 64 -20.11 13.45 4.62
N GLN A 65 -20.51 14.35 3.73
CA GLN A 65 -21.50 14.13 2.69
C GLN A 65 -20.91 13.60 1.38
N ARG A 66 -19.58 13.48 1.28
CA ARG A 66 -18.90 12.91 0.12
C ARG A 66 -18.68 11.41 0.28
N GLN A 67 -18.82 10.71 -0.84
CA GLN A 67 -18.53 9.29 -0.96
C GLN A 67 -17.46 9.07 -2.01
N VAL A 68 -16.51 8.21 -1.70
CA VAL A 68 -15.45 7.79 -2.62
C VAL A 68 -15.42 6.27 -2.60
N ALA A 69 -15.55 5.67 -3.78
CA ALA A 69 -15.42 4.24 -3.96
C ALA A 69 -13.96 3.87 -4.28
N ILE A 70 -13.50 2.73 -3.77
CA ILE A 70 -12.19 2.18 -4.12
C ILE A 70 -12.32 1.30 -5.37
N ASP A 71 -13.16 0.27 -5.30
CA ASP A 71 -13.56 -0.53 -6.47
C ASP A 71 -14.96 -0.11 -6.94
N GLU A 72 -15.11 0.41 -8.15
CA GLU A 72 -16.40 0.79 -8.74
C GLU A 72 -16.66 0.04 -10.05
N THR A 73 -17.93 -0.04 -10.47
CA THR A 73 -18.29 -0.63 -11.76
C THR A 73 -17.76 0.24 -12.91
N LEU A 74 -16.93 -0.36 -13.75
CA LEU A 74 -16.23 0.26 -14.87
C LEU A 74 -17.01 0.15 -16.19
N ALA A 75 -17.89 -0.84 -16.32
CA ALA A 75 -18.73 -1.02 -17.49
C ALA A 75 -20.15 -1.47 -17.12
N ARG A 76 -21.15 -1.08 -17.93
CA ARG A 76 -22.56 -1.43 -17.67
C ARG A 76 -22.87 -2.90 -17.93
N ASP A 77 -22.22 -3.51 -18.92
CA ASP A 77 -22.38 -4.93 -19.22
C ASP A 77 -21.54 -5.76 -18.21
N PRO A 78 -22.11 -6.78 -17.54
CA PRO A 78 -21.40 -7.52 -16.49
C PRO A 78 -20.12 -8.23 -16.96
N TRP A 79 -20.07 -8.70 -18.21
CA TRP A 79 -18.87 -9.37 -18.74
C TRP A 79 -17.80 -8.36 -19.13
N ALA A 80 -18.21 -7.22 -19.69
CA ALA A 80 -17.32 -6.10 -19.92
C ALA A 80 -16.76 -5.54 -18.60
N ASP A 81 -17.56 -5.49 -17.53
CA ASP A 81 -17.13 -5.02 -16.21
C ASP A 81 -16.10 -5.97 -15.62
N LEU A 82 -16.39 -7.28 -15.62
CA LEU A 82 -15.43 -8.31 -15.20
C LEU A 82 -14.10 -8.19 -15.94
N ALA A 83 -14.14 -8.03 -17.27
CA ALA A 83 -12.94 -7.87 -18.09
C ALA A 83 -12.16 -6.59 -17.73
N ALA A 84 -12.86 -5.47 -17.50
CA ALA A 84 -12.26 -4.21 -17.11
C ALA A 84 -11.58 -4.30 -15.73
N GLN A 85 -12.22 -4.96 -14.75
CA GLN A 85 -11.66 -5.15 -13.42
C GLN A 85 -10.41 -6.05 -13.43
N LEU A 86 -10.45 -7.14 -14.21
CA LEU A 86 -9.29 -8.00 -14.39
C LEU A 86 -8.15 -7.27 -15.13
N ALA A 87 -8.47 -6.42 -16.11
CA ALA A 87 -7.47 -5.60 -16.79
C ALA A 87 -6.83 -4.56 -15.85
N SER A 88 -7.63 -3.92 -14.99
CA SER A 88 -7.14 -3.03 -13.94
C SER A 88 -6.18 -3.74 -12.98
N SER A 89 -6.60 -4.91 -12.47
CA SER A 89 -5.78 -5.76 -11.60
C SER A 89 -4.48 -6.21 -12.28
N LEU A 90 -4.54 -6.57 -13.57
CA LEU A 90 -3.35 -6.94 -14.35
C LEU A 90 -2.38 -5.76 -14.48
N GLY A 91 -2.89 -4.53 -14.61
CA GLY A 91 -2.08 -3.31 -14.59
C GLY A 91 -1.27 -3.15 -13.30
N LEU A 92 -1.92 -3.38 -12.14
CA LEU A 92 -1.26 -3.36 -10.83
C LEU A 92 -0.19 -4.46 -10.71
N VAL A 93 -0.51 -5.68 -11.16
CA VAL A 93 0.48 -6.78 -11.23
C VAL A 93 1.67 -6.39 -12.09
N ALA A 94 1.44 -5.78 -13.25
CA ALA A 94 2.48 -5.30 -14.16
C ALA A 94 3.36 -4.22 -13.53
N TRP A 95 2.79 -3.30 -12.73
CA TRP A 95 3.55 -2.28 -11.99
C TRP A 95 4.52 -2.90 -10.99
N GLY A 96 4.08 -3.84 -10.16
CA GLY A 96 4.97 -4.55 -9.25
C GLY A 96 6.01 -5.40 -9.99
N ALA A 97 5.61 -6.06 -11.09
CA ALA A 97 6.52 -6.83 -11.93
C ALA A 97 7.61 -5.96 -12.59
N LEU A 98 7.27 -4.73 -13.01
CA LEU A 98 8.23 -3.76 -13.52
C LEU A 98 9.30 -3.42 -12.48
N GLY A 99 8.90 -3.10 -11.23
CA GLY A 99 9.84 -2.84 -10.15
C GLY A 99 10.76 -4.03 -9.87
N LEU A 100 10.20 -5.25 -9.85
CA LEU A 100 10.97 -6.47 -9.65
C LEU A 100 11.94 -6.76 -10.80
N TYR A 101 11.50 -6.56 -12.04
CA TYR A 101 12.35 -6.71 -13.22
C TYR A 101 13.54 -5.75 -13.18
N LEU A 102 13.32 -4.49 -12.79
CA LEU A 102 14.40 -3.50 -12.66
C LEU A 102 15.38 -3.86 -11.54
N LEU A 103 14.91 -4.43 -10.42
CA LEU A 103 15.80 -5.01 -9.40
C LEU A 103 16.69 -6.10 -10.00
N VAL A 104 16.09 -7.07 -10.71
CA VAL A 104 16.82 -8.17 -11.35
C VAL A 104 17.85 -7.64 -12.33
N ARG A 105 17.45 -6.67 -13.17
CA ARG A 105 18.33 -6.02 -14.13
C ARG A 105 19.50 -5.28 -13.47
N ALA A 106 19.30 -4.75 -12.27
CA ALA A 106 20.34 -4.12 -11.45
C ALA A 106 21.20 -5.12 -10.65
N GLY A 107 21.02 -6.43 -10.88
CA GLY A 107 21.76 -7.51 -10.21
C GLY A 107 21.19 -7.91 -8.85
N ALA A 108 20.01 -7.42 -8.48
CA ALA A 108 19.31 -7.75 -7.24
C ALA A 108 18.13 -8.68 -7.53
N GLY A 109 18.19 -9.94 -7.12
CA GLY A 109 17.08 -10.89 -7.32
C GLY A 109 15.89 -10.64 -6.38
N PRO A 110 14.71 -11.25 -6.61
CA PRO A 110 13.54 -11.15 -5.72
C PRO A 110 13.84 -11.48 -4.25
N ARG A 111 14.77 -12.41 -4.03
CA ARG A 111 15.24 -12.78 -2.68
C ARG A 111 15.86 -11.61 -1.91
N THR A 112 16.44 -10.62 -2.60
CA THR A 112 17.09 -9.46 -1.96
C THR A 112 16.12 -8.54 -1.24
N VAL A 113 14.86 -8.53 -1.68
CA VAL A 113 13.78 -7.79 -1.01
C VAL A 113 12.90 -8.72 -0.17
N GLY A 114 13.21 -10.01 -0.09
CA GLY A 114 12.46 -10.98 0.72
C GLY A 114 11.27 -11.62 0.01
N LEU A 115 11.26 -11.59 -1.33
CA LEU A 115 10.33 -12.37 -2.14
C LEU A 115 10.96 -13.73 -2.47
N ASP A 116 10.98 -14.60 -1.46
CA ASP A 116 11.44 -15.99 -1.59
C ASP A 116 10.55 -16.95 -0.81
N GLY A 117 10.51 -18.22 -1.22
CA GLY A 117 9.71 -19.26 -0.58
C GLY A 117 10.36 -19.93 0.63
N SER A 118 11.34 -19.30 1.30
CA SER A 118 12.12 -19.99 2.34
C SER A 118 11.39 -20.18 3.67
N ARG A 119 10.35 -19.38 3.96
CA ARG A 119 9.66 -19.36 5.27
C ARG A 119 8.14 -19.12 5.18
N PRO A 120 7.39 -19.85 4.33
CA PRO A 120 6.00 -19.54 4.02
C PRO A 120 5.09 -19.49 5.26
N GLY A 121 5.23 -20.44 6.20
CA GLY A 121 4.41 -20.45 7.41
C GLY A 121 4.69 -19.27 8.36
N ARG A 122 5.96 -18.85 8.49
CA ARG A 122 6.31 -17.68 9.30
C ARG A 122 5.87 -16.39 8.63
N ASP A 123 5.97 -16.31 7.30
CA ASP A 123 5.51 -15.13 6.58
C ASP A 123 3.98 -15.00 6.64
N ALA A 124 3.25 -16.11 6.54
CA ALA A 124 1.79 -16.13 6.72
C ALA A 124 1.38 -15.70 8.14
N LEU A 125 2.04 -16.21 9.18
CA LEU A 125 1.78 -15.77 10.55
C LEU A 125 2.11 -14.28 10.75
N GLY A 126 3.23 -13.82 10.17
CA GLY A 126 3.60 -12.40 10.17
C GLY A 126 2.57 -11.53 9.46
N ALA A 127 2.02 -12.00 8.33
CA ALA A 127 0.96 -11.31 7.60
C ALA A 127 -0.30 -11.13 8.45
N VAL A 128 -0.77 -12.21 9.10
CA VAL A 128 -1.94 -12.15 10.00
C VAL A 128 -1.67 -11.21 11.18
N GLY A 129 -0.51 -11.31 11.81
CA GLY A 129 -0.15 -10.45 12.94
C GLY A 129 -0.07 -8.97 12.57
N LEU A 130 0.53 -8.64 11.42
CA LEU A 130 0.60 -7.26 10.92
C LEU A 130 -0.77 -6.73 10.50
N ALA A 131 -1.59 -7.55 9.84
CA ALA A 131 -2.96 -7.18 9.49
C ALA A 131 -3.79 -6.87 10.74
N ALA A 132 -3.70 -7.70 11.80
CA ALA A 132 -4.38 -7.42 13.05
C ALA A 132 -3.87 -6.15 13.74
N LEU A 133 -2.54 -5.95 13.75
CA LEU A 133 -1.89 -4.78 14.37
C LEU A 133 -2.32 -3.46 13.73
N ILE A 134 -2.53 -3.44 12.42
CA ILE A 134 -2.94 -2.25 11.68
C ILE A 134 -4.47 -2.14 11.61
N GLY A 135 -5.14 -3.23 11.24
CA GLY A 135 -6.57 -3.27 10.94
C GLY A 135 -7.47 -3.06 12.16
N ILE A 136 -7.14 -3.65 13.31
CA ILE A 136 -7.98 -3.51 14.52
C ILE A 136 -7.97 -2.06 15.02
N PRO A 137 -6.81 -1.40 15.27
CA PRO A 137 -6.81 0.00 15.66
C PRO A 137 -7.35 0.91 14.56
N GLY A 138 -7.05 0.62 13.28
CA GLY A 138 -7.55 1.39 12.13
C GLY A 138 -9.07 1.40 12.05
N LEU A 139 -9.71 0.24 12.23
CA LEU A 139 -11.17 0.12 12.26
C LEU A 139 -11.76 0.90 13.44
N ALA A 140 -11.16 0.78 14.64
CA ALA A 140 -11.62 1.52 15.82
C ALA A 140 -11.54 3.05 15.60
N LEU A 141 -10.44 3.54 15.03
CA LEU A 141 -10.25 4.96 14.70
C LEU A 141 -11.23 5.43 13.62
N TYR A 142 -11.45 4.63 12.57
CA TYR A 142 -12.40 4.95 11.51
C TYR A 142 -13.82 5.11 12.06
N LEU A 143 -14.28 4.15 12.87
CA LEU A 143 -15.61 4.19 13.50
C LEU A 143 -15.74 5.38 14.45
N GLY A 144 -14.69 5.69 15.23
CA GLY A 144 -14.67 6.87 16.10
C GLY A 144 -14.71 8.20 15.34
N ALA A 145 -13.89 8.36 14.30
CA ALA A 145 -13.85 9.58 13.49
C ALA A 145 -15.16 9.81 12.72
N ARG A 146 -15.79 8.72 12.25
CA ARG A 146 -17.12 8.73 11.64
C ARG A 146 -18.19 9.20 12.62
N ALA A 147 -18.20 8.67 13.84
CA ALA A 147 -19.15 9.07 14.87
C ALA A 147 -19.02 10.57 15.25
N LEU A 148 -17.85 11.16 15.01
CA LEU A 148 -17.56 12.58 15.26
C LEU A 148 -17.73 13.49 14.03
N GLY A 149 -18.11 12.96 12.85
CA GLY A 149 -18.27 13.74 11.62
C GLY A 149 -16.96 14.27 11.01
N LEU A 150 -15.82 13.67 11.36
CA LEU A 150 -14.48 14.15 10.98
C LEU A 150 -13.89 13.47 9.73
N ASN A 151 -14.60 12.54 9.10
CA ASN A 151 -14.06 11.73 8.01
C ASN A 151 -15.06 11.48 6.87
N THR A 152 -14.55 11.40 5.65
CA THR A 152 -15.31 11.02 4.45
C THR A 152 -15.84 9.59 4.56
N THR A 153 -16.98 9.33 3.92
CA THR A 153 -17.49 7.97 3.77
C THR A 153 -16.70 7.25 2.68
N VAL A 154 -15.78 6.36 3.09
CA VAL A 154 -15.09 5.47 2.16
C VAL A 154 -15.97 4.25 1.94
N ILE A 155 -16.36 4.01 0.69
CA ILE A 155 -17.10 2.82 0.30
C ILE A 155 -16.12 1.86 -0.36
N PRO A 156 -15.73 0.76 0.29
CA PRO A 156 -14.62 -0.04 -0.23
C PRO A 156 -14.93 -0.72 -1.57
N SER A 157 -16.19 -1.02 -1.88
CA SER A 157 -16.60 -1.49 -3.21
C SER A 157 -17.99 -0.97 -3.57
N LEU A 158 -18.26 -0.62 -4.84
CA LEU A 158 -19.58 -0.33 -5.41
C LEU A 158 -19.92 -1.29 -6.56
N LEU A 159 -19.21 -2.42 -6.66
CA LEU A 159 -19.44 -3.42 -7.69
C LEU A 159 -20.87 -3.97 -7.60
N SER A 160 -21.50 -4.13 -8.77
CA SER A 160 -22.80 -4.80 -8.86
C SER A 160 -22.76 -6.21 -8.26
N GLU A 161 -23.89 -6.67 -7.72
CA GLU A 161 -24.02 -8.02 -7.16
C GLU A 161 -23.95 -9.06 -8.29
N GLN A 162 -22.78 -9.68 -8.45
CA GLN A 162 -22.51 -10.76 -9.39
C GLN A 162 -21.80 -11.90 -8.67
N TRP A 163 -21.91 -13.12 -9.20
CA TRP A 163 -21.21 -14.28 -8.62
C TRP A 163 -19.68 -14.09 -8.58
N TRP A 164 -19.15 -13.28 -9.51
CA TRP A 164 -17.72 -12.99 -9.63
C TRP A 164 -17.24 -11.80 -8.79
N THR A 165 -18.15 -11.03 -8.16
CA THR A 165 -17.80 -9.82 -7.41
C THR A 165 -16.79 -10.11 -6.31
N VAL A 166 -17.05 -11.11 -5.45
CA VAL A 166 -16.13 -11.49 -4.36
C VAL A 166 -14.78 -12.01 -4.91
N PRO A 167 -14.74 -12.97 -5.86
CA PRO A 167 -13.48 -13.39 -6.48
C PRO A 167 -12.65 -12.23 -7.05
N VAL A 168 -13.28 -11.29 -7.76
CA VAL A 168 -12.60 -10.13 -8.36
C VAL A 168 -12.08 -9.18 -7.29
N LEU A 169 -12.83 -8.93 -6.21
CA LEU A 169 -12.36 -8.11 -5.10
C LEU A 169 -11.13 -8.72 -4.41
N VAL A 170 -11.08 -10.04 -4.27
CA VAL A 170 -9.90 -10.73 -3.74
C VAL A 170 -8.70 -10.59 -4.68
N VAL A 171 -8.92 -10.68 -6.00
CA VAL A 171 -7.88 -10.44 -7.01
C VAL A 171 -7.39 -9.00 -6.97
N SER A 172 -8.30 -8.02 -6.91
CA SER A 172 -7.99 -6.59 -6.80
C SER A 172 -7.15 -6.30 -5.56
N ALA A 173 -7.58 -6.80 -4.39
CA ALA A 173 -6.84 -6.68 -3.13
C ALA A 173 -5.42 -7.27 -3.21
N CYS A 174 -5.27 -8.46 -3.78
CA CYS A 174 -3.97 -9.09 -3.97
C CYS A 174 -3.08 -8.28 -4.94
N ALA A 175 -3.66 -7.79 -6.04
CA ALA A 175 -2.96 -7.01 -7.04
C ALA A 175 -2.50 -5.66 -6.51
N ASN A 176 -3.34 -4.99 -5.72
CA ASN A 176 -3.03 -3.72 -5.06
C ASN A 176 -1.90 -3.88 -4.04
N ALA A 177 -2.05 -4.85 -3.14
CA ALA A 177 -1.01 -5.21 -2.17
C ALA A 177 0.32 -5.54 -2.85
N TRP A 178 0.29 -6.31 -3.93
CA TRP A 178 1.49 -6.60 -4.72
C TRP A 178 2.14 -5.34 -5.29
N ALA A 179 1.37 -4.49 -5.99
CA ALA A 179 1.90 -3.29 -6.63
C ALA A 179 2.54 -2.35 -5.60
N GLU A 180 1.82 -2.08 -4.51
CA GLU A 180 2.26 -1.15 -3.48
C GLU A 180 3.45 -1.65 -2.68
N GLU A 181 3.42 -2.89 -2.18
CA GLU A 181 4.52 -3.40 -1.37
C GLU A 181 5.78 -3.61 -2.22
N VAL A 182 5.65 -4.13 -3.43
CA VAL A 182 6.81 -4.35 -4.31
C VAL A 182 7.44 -3.02 -4.73
N LEU A 183 6.65 -2.00 -5.09
CA LEU A 183 7.21 -0.71 -5.49
C LEU A 183 7.65 0.14 -4.30
N VAL A 184 6.77 0.42 -3.35
CA VAL A 184 6.97 1.44 -2.30
C VAL A 184 7.89 0.94 -1.19
N VAL A 185 7.86 -0.34 -0.88
CA VAL A 185 8.72 -0.96 0.14
C VAL A 185 9.91 -1.65 -0.53
N GLY A 186 9.66 -2.66 -1.37
CA GLY A 186 10.73 -3.48 -1.96
C GLY A 186 11.69 -2.68 -2.84
N TYR A 187 11.16 -2.03 -3.88
CA TYR A 187 11.96 -1.36 -4.91
C TYR A 187 12.48 0.01 -4.45
N LEU A 188 11.61 0.87 -3.91
CA LEU A 188 11.98 2.23 -3.49
C LEU A 188 12.97 2.23 -2.33
N LEU A 189 12.70 1.50 -1.23
CA LEU A 189 13.63 1.50 -0.10
C LEU A 189 14.97 0.85 -0.49
N HIS A 190 14.95 -0.20 -1.32
CA HIS A 190 16.18 -0.76 -1.89
C HIS A 190 16.94 0.30 -2.71
N GLY A 191 16.28 0.98 -3.64
CA GLY A 191 16.88 2.01 -4.49
C GLY A 191 17.44 3.18 -3.69
N LEU A 192 16.69 3.69 -2.70
CA LEU A 192 17.14 4.75 -1.79
C LEU A 192 18.38 4.32 -0.98
N ARG A 193 18.43 3.06 -0.53
CA ARG A 193 19.62 2.49 0.12
C ARG A 193 20.82 2.46 -0.83
N ARG A 194 20.64 2.03 -2.09
CA ARG A 194 21.71 2.08 -3.12
C ARG A 194 22.20 3.51 -3.40
N LEU A 195 21.33 4.52 -3.24
CA LEU A 195 21.69 5.93 -3.33
C LEU A 195 22.40 6.49 -2.08
N GLY A 196 22.56 5.68 -1.03
CA GLY A 196 23.17 6.08 0.24
C GLY A 196 22.23 6.94 1.10
N VAL A 197 20.92 6.82 0.91
CA VAL A 197 19.94 7.47 1.79
C VAL A 197 19.81 6.64 3.07
N GLY A 198 20.03 7.27 4.23
CA GLY A 198 19.90 6.59 5.52
C GLY A 198 18.50 6.04 5.78
N GLU A 199 18.42 4.92 6.50
CA GLU A 199 17.20 4.12 6.67
C GLU A 199 15.98 4.94 7.13
N ASN A 200 16.14 5.83 8.13
CA ASN A 200 15.01 6.63 8.63
C ASN A 200 14.51 7.66 7.61
N ARG A 201 15.41 8.26 6.81
CA ARG A 201 15.00 9.19 5.75
C ARG A 201 14.33 8.43 4.61
N ALA A 202 14.84 7.26 4.25
CA ALA A 202 14.22 6.41 3.24
C ALA A 202 12.82 5.96 3.67
N LEU A 203 12.65 5.57 4.93
CA LEU A 203 11.36 5.20 5.52
C LEU A 203 10.36 6.35 5.47
N ALA A 204 10.78 7.56 5.86
CA ALA A 204 9.90 8.73 5.79
C ALA A 204 9.46 9.04 4.36
N ILE A 205 10.36 8.96 3.37
CA ILE A 205 10.02 9.17 1.95
C ILE A 205 9.01 8.11 1.48
N SER A 206 9.24 6.84 1.79
CA SER A 206 8.36 5.74 1.42
C SER A 206 6.97 5.88 2.05
N ALA A 207 6.89 6.20 3.35
CA ALA A 207 5.63 6.39 4.05
C ALA A 207 4.84 7.62 3.58
N VAL A 208 5.53 8.73 3.28
CA VAL A 208 4.88 9.93 2.70
C VAL A 208 4.36 9.64 1.30
N LEU A 209 5.13 8.95 0.47
CA LEU A 209 4.67 8.51 -0.85
C LEU A 209 3.41 7.65 -0.71
N ARG A 210 3.42 6.67 0.22
CA ARG A 210 2.25 5.87 0.51
C ARG A 210 1.02 6.71 0.87
N GLY A 211 1.13 7.53 1.92
CA GLY A 211 0.02 8.38 2.33
C GLY A 211 -0.50 9.28 1.20
N SER A 212 0.39 9.77 0.33
CA SER A 212 0.03 10.69 -0.76
C SER A 212 -0.97 10.11 -1.77
N TYR A 213 -0.82 8.84 -2.18
CA TYR A 213 -1.74 8.23 -3.15
C TYR A 213 -3.03 7.70 -2.53
N HIS A 214 -3.23 7.94 -1.23
CA HIS A 214 -4.50 7.71 -0.53
C HIS A 214 -5.19 8.99 -0.07
N LEU A 215 -4.66 10.18 -0.37
CA LEU A 215 -5.28 11.45 0.02
C LEU A 215 -6.69 11.66 -0.58
N TYR A 216 -6.99 11.00 -1.70
CA TYR A 216 -8.32 11.02 -2.32
C TYR A 216 -9.41 10.45 -1.40
N GLN A 217 -9.04 9.59 -0.45
CA GLN A 217 -9.93 9.03 0.58
C GLN A 217 -10.20 10.02 1.73
N GLY A 218 -9.57 11.20 1.71
CA GLY A 218 -9.56 12.17 2.80
C GLY A 218 -8.27 12.11 3.64
N LEU A 219 -8.13 13.06 4.57
CA LEU A 219 -6.96 13.15 5.46
C LEU A 219 -6.79 11.88 6.31
N GLY A 220 -7.88 11.27 6.76
CA GLY A 220 -7.85 10.02 7.53
C GLY A 220 -7.23 8.86 6.76
N GLY A 221 -7.63 8.66 5.50
CA GLY A 221 -7.07 7.63 4.62
C GLY A 221 -5.59 7.85 4.32
N GLY A 222 -5.19 9.10 4.04
CA GLY A 222 -3.78 9.46 3.83
C GLY A 222 -2.91 9.25 5.07
N VAL A 223 -3.36 9.67 6.25
CA VAL A 223 -2.61 9.50 7.51
C VAL A 223 -2.54 8.02 7.92
N GLY A 224 -3.64 7.28 7.80
CA GLY A 224 -3.66 5.84 8.09
C GLY A 224 -2.64 5.07 7.25
N ASN A 225 -2.58 5.37 5.95
CA ASN A 225 -1.63 4.76 5.03
C ASN A 225 -0.18 5.23 5.25
N LEU A 226 0.04 6.47 5.66
CA LEU A 226 1.35 6.93 6.11
C LEU A 226 1.83 6.11 7.32
N LEU A 227 0.99 5.91 8.34
CA LEU A 227 1.32 5.14 9.53
C LEU A 227 1.58 3.66 9.20
N MET A 228 0.74 3.05 8.37
CA MET A 228 0.97 1.70 7.85
C MET A 228 2.31 1.61 7.12
N GLY A 229 2.63 2.58 6.25
CA GLY A 229 3.91 2.67 5.54
C GLY A 229 5.12 2.77 6.46
N LEU A 230 5.01 3.50 7.58
CA LEU A 230 6.06 3.54 8.61
C LEU A 230 6.27 2.17 9.26
N VAL A 231 5.19 1.48 9.62
CA VAL A 231 5.27 0.15 10.24
C VAL A 231 5.85 -0.87 9.26
N PHE A 232 5.29 -0.97 8.06
CA PHE A 232 5.69 -1.95 7.05
C PHE A 232 7.12 -1.71 6.58
N GLY A 233 7.45 -0.47 6.22
CA GLY A 233 8.81 -0.11 5.83
C GLY A 233 9.82 -0.43 6.93
N ARG A 234 9.50 -0.16 8.20
CA ARG A 234 10.39 -0.49 9.33
C ARG A 234 10.52 -1.99 9.52
N VAL A 235 9.44 -2.76 9.44
CA VAL A 235 9.48 -4.23 9.52
C VAL A 235 10.35 -4.79 8.39
N TRP A 236 10.22 -4.27 7.17
CA TRP A 236 11.07 -4.67 6.06
C TRP A 236 12.54 -4.30 6.28
N GLN A 237 12.86 -3.08 6.75
CA GLN A 237 14.24 -2.68 7.06
C GLN A 237 14.89 -3.60 8.10
N ARG A 238 14.10 -4.15 9.02
CA ARG A 238 14.58 -5.04 10.08
C ARG A 238 14.69 -6.50 9.67
N THR A 239 13.77 -6.97 8.83
CA THR A 239 13.64 -8.40 8.54
C THR A 239 14.10 -8.77 7.15
N GLY A 240 14.12 -7.79 6.23
CA GLY A 240 14.33 -8.00 4.80
C GLY A 240 13.26 -8.88 4.16
N ARG A 241 12.07 -9.03 4.78
CA ARG A 241 10.97 -9.88 4.29
C ARG A 241 9.86 -9.02 3.72
N LEU A 242 9.42 -9.31 2.49
CA LEU A 242 8.31 -8.60 1.85
C LEU A 242 7.01 -9.41 1.84
N TRP A 243 7.08 -10.75 1.77
CA TRP A 243 5.88 -11.60 1.81
C TRP A 243 4.92 -11.35 2.98
N PRO A 244 5.39 -11.16 4.24
CA PRO A 244 4.47 -10.86 5.34
C PRO A 244 3.72 -9.54 5.12
N LEU A 245 4.34 -8.56 4.46
CA LEU A 245 3.75 -7.24 4.21
C LEU A 245 2.72 -7.33 3.09
N VAL A 246 3.07 -8.00 1.99
CA VAL A 246 2.13 -8.26 0.86
C VAL A 246 0.90 -9.00 1.37
N GLY A 247 1.10 -10.05 2.17
CA GLY A 247 0.01 -10.81 2.76
C GLY A 247 -0.83 -9.99 3.73
N ALA A 248 -0.20 -9.19 4.60
CA ALA A 248 -0.91 -8.34 5.55
C ALA A 248 -1.78 -7.29 4.84
N HIS A 249 -1.22 -6.64 3.82
CA HIS A 249 -1.94 -5.67 2.99
C HIS A 249 -3.12 -6.34 2.27
N ALA A 250 -2.88 -7.46 1.58
CA ALA A 250 -3.96 -8.17 0.89
C ALA A 250 -5.08 -8.59 1.86
N LEU A 251 -4.75 -9.03 3.08
CA LEU A 251 -5.75 -9.35 4.10
C LEU A 251 -6.56 -8.13 4.56
N LEU A 252 -5.90 -6.98 4.76
CA LEU A 252 -6.59 -5.72 5.10
C LEU A 252 -7.57 -5.32 4.00
N ASP A 253 -7.12 -5.35 2.74
CA ASP A 253 -7.93 -5.00 1.57
C ASP A 253 -9.08 -5.99 1.37
N VAL A 254 -8.83 -7.30 1.47
CA VAL A 254 -9.90 -8.32 1.39
C VAL A 254 -10.95 -8.09 2.47
N VAL A 255 -10.54 -7.87 3.73
CA VAL A 255 -11.49 -7.62 4.82
C VAL A 255 -12.29 -6.34 4.58
N ALA A 256 -11.66 -5.27 4.07
CA ALA A 256 -12.36 -4.04 3.75
C ALA A 256 -13.33 -4.22 2.58
N PHE A 257 -12.86 -4.77 1.46
CA PHE A 257 -13.62 -4.90 0.21
C PHE A 257 -14.75 -5.90 0.35
N VAL A 258 -14.43 -7.14 0.74
CA VAL A 258 -15.42 -8.22 0.87
C VAL A 258 -16.31 -7.98 2.08
N GLY A 259 -15.76 -7.52 3.20
CA GLY A 259 -16.56 -7.18 4.38
C GLY A 259 -17.60 -6.11 4.08
N SER A 260 -17.23 -5.06 3.35
CA SER A 260 -18.18 -4.02 2.94
C SER A 260 -19.21 -4.52 1.92
N ALA A 261 -18.84 -5.41 1.00
CA ALA A 261 -19.76 -5.96 0.01
C ALA A 261 -20.79 -6.90 0.66
N LEU A 262 -20.36 -7.78 1.57
CA LEU A 262 -21.21 -8.79 2.19
C LEU A 262 -22.05 -8.27 3.37
N LEU A 263 -21.58 -7.25 4.08
CA LEU A 263 -22.23 -6.74 5.30
C LEU A 263 -22.99 -5.42 5.08
N ARG A 264 -23.06 -4.93 3.83
CA ARG A 264 -23.85 -3.75 3.48
C ARG A 264 -25.32 -3.98 3.84
N GLY A 265 -25.91 -3.04 4.56
CA GLY A 265 -27.30 -3.13 5.01
C GLY A 265 -27.55 -4.11 6.17
N ALA A 266 -26.60 -4.99 6.50
CA ALA A 266 -26.69 -5.90 7.64
C ALA A 266 -26.15 -5.28 8.95
N LEU A 267 -25.18 -4.37 8.84
CA LEU A 267 -24.59 -3.68 10.00
C LEU A 267 -24.90 -2.18 9.94
N PRO A 268 -25.59 -1.61 10.96
CA PRO A 268 -26.07 -0.24 10.93
C PRO A 268 -24.96 0.83 10.95
N PHE A 269 -23.72 0.43 11.24
CA PHE A 269 -22.55 1.32 11.25
C PHE A 269 -21.75 1.31 9.94
N LEU A 270 -22.03 0.38 9.02
CA LEU A 270 -21.39 0.40 7.70
C LEU A 270 -22.12 1.38 6.78
N PRO A 271 -21.40 2.22 6.02
CA PRO A 271 -22.03 3.06 5.02
C PRO A 271 -22.70 2.21 3.94
N VAL A 272 -23.89 2.65 3.53
CA VAL A 272 -24.68 2.07 2.43
C VAL A 272 -24.32 2.75 1.12
#